data_AF-A0A844M8V2-F1
#
_entry.id   AF-A0A844M8V2-F1
#
_cell.length_a   1.000
_cell.length_b   1.000
_cell.length_c   1.000
_cell.angle_alpha   90.00
_cell.angle_beta   90.00
_cell.angle_gamma   90.00
#
_symmetry.space_group_name_H-M   'P 1'
#
loop_
_entity.id
_entity.type
_entity.pdbx_description
1 polymer ?
#
loop_
_entity_poly.entity_id
_entity_poly.type
_entity_poly.pdbx_seq_one_letter_code
_entity_poly.pdbx_strand_id
1 'polypeptide(L)'
;MTITISQQAHEELFQEVDQNQHHDPDDQLDVTCKFPQTLGEGYHRRIELRQGLLLEIESCQRPDNLIIQSIDHPHPLEFWFMLSGQWRELLRLQSQILMQILYE
;
A
#
# COMPACT_ATOMS: atom_id res chain seq x y z
N MET A 1 -7.91 13.16 10.65
CA MET A 1 -9.12 12.86 9.84
C MET A 1 -8.93 11.51 9.17
N THR A 2 -9.95 11.00 8.47
CA THR A 2 -9.88 9.73 7.74
C THR A 2 -10.04 9.99 6.25
N ILE A 3 -9.08 9.53 5.45
CA ILE A 3 -9.12 9.53 3.99
C ILE A 3 -9.64 8.16 3.55
N THR A 4 -10.68 8.12 2.73
CA THR A 4 -11.20 6.88 2.14
C THR A 4 -11.08 6.98 0.64
N ILE A 5 -10.37 6.04 0.02
CA ILE A 5 -10.14 5.99 -1.42
C ILE A 5 -10.32 4.57 -1.94
N SER A 6 -10.59 4.42 -3.24
CA SER A 6 -10.55 3.10 -3.88
C SER A 6 -9.11 2.62 -4.03
N GLN A 7 -8.93 1.30 -4.18
CA GLN A 7 -7.64 0.72 -4.51
C GLN A 7 -7.08 1.30 -5.81
N GLN A 8 -7.93 1.51 -6.83
CA GLN A 8 -7.51 2.13 -8.08
C GLN A 8 -6.98 3.56 -7.84
N ALA A 9 -7.68 4.38 -7.07
CA ALA A 9 -7.23 5.73 -6.76
C ALA A 9 -5.93 5.73 -5.93
N HIS A 10 -5.75 4.74 -5.07
CA HIS A 10 -4.49 4.53 -4.37
C HIS A 10 -3.35 4.21 -5.36
N GLU A 11 -3.55 3.25 -6.26
CA GLU A 11 -2.56 2.89 -7.29
C GLU A 11 -2.22 4.07 -8.20
N GLU A 12 -3.20 4.87 -8.63
CA GLU A 12 -3.02 6.08 -9.43
C GLU A 12 -2.12 7.11 -8.72
N LEU A 13 -2.32 7.33 -7.42
CA LEU A 13 -1.45 8.22 -6.63
C LEU A 13 0.00 7.75 -6.61
N PHE A 14 0.25 6.45 -6.55
CA PHE A 14 1.60 5.92 -6.63
C PHE A 14 2.18 5.98 -8.04
N GLN A 15 1.36 5.80 -9.08
CA GLN A 15 1.75 6.00 -10.48
C GLN A 15 2.13 7.45 -10.81
N GLU A 16 1.49 8.44 -10.18
CA GLU A 16 1.88 9.85 -10.35
C GLU A 16 3.28 10.12 -9.79
N VAL A 17 3.61 9.48 -8.67
CA VAL A 17 4.92 9.62 -8.01
C VAL A 17 6.01 8.77 -8.69
N ASP A 18 5.59 7.74 -9.43
CA ASP A 18 6.40 6.82 -10.22
C ASP A 18 7.37 7.55 -11.18
N GLN A 19 6.97 8.72 -11.67
CA GLN A 19 7.81 9.58 -12.53
C GLN A 19 9.17 9.96 -11.91
N ASN A 20 9.36 9.79 -10.60
CA ASN A 20 10.60 10.00 -9.87
C ASN A 20 11.14 8.71 -9.20
N GLN A 21 10.90 7.54 -9.78
CA GLN A 21 11.43 6.28 -9.28
C GLN A 21 12.96 6.23 -9.28
N HIS A 22 13.48 5.61 -8.23
CA HIS A 22 14.86 5.17 -8.15
C HIS A 22 14.90 3.65 -8.16
N HIS A 23 15.34 3.08 -9.27
CA HIS A 23 15.65 1.66 -9.35
C HIS A 23 16.96 1.38 -8.63
N ASP A 24 17.03 0.26 -7.92
CA ASP A 24 18.31 -0.26 -7.49
C ASP A 24 19.19 -0.56 -8.73
N PRO A 25 20.46 -0.11 -8.77
CA PRO A 25 21.32 -0.33 -9.93
C PRO A 25 21.59 -1.82 -10.22
N ASP A 26 21.50 -2.67 -9.21
CA ASP A 26 21.77 -4.11 -9.31
C ASP A 26 20.47 -4.96 -9.43
N ASP A 27 19.30 -4.37 -9.14
CA ASP A 27 18.00 -5.03 -9.23
C ASP A 27 16.89 -4.10 -9.77
N GLN A 28 16.52 -4.30 -11.03
CA GLN A 28 15.46 -3.50 -11.69
C GLN A 28 14.06 -3.75 -11.11
N LEU A 29 13.87 -4.87 -10.41
CA LEU A 29 12.61 -5.20 -9.73
C LEU A 29 12.52 -4.57 -8.34
N ASP A 30 13.58 -3.92 -7.90
CA ASP A 30 13.64 -3.16 -6.67
C ASP A 30 13.53 -1.66 -6.97
N VAL A 31 12.39 -1.11 -6.57
CA VAL A 31 11.97 0.22 -6.96
C VAL A 31 11.61 1.01 -5.72
N THR A 32 12.27 2.15 -5.53
CA THR A 32 11.94 3.10 -4.47
C THR A 32 11.34 4.37 -5.05
N CYS A 33 10.19 4.79 -4.53
CA CYS A 33 9.54 6.06 -4.88
C CYS A 33 9.22 6.87 -3.62
N LYS A 34 8.88 8.15 -3.81
CA LYS A 34 8.34 8.97 -2.74
C LYS A 34 6.94 8.47 -2.35
N PHE A 35 6.58 8.62 -1.08
CA PHE A 35 5.20 8.39 -0.68
C PHE A 35 4.33 9.54 -1.22
N PRO A 36 3.12 9.28 -1.75
CA PRO A 36 2.24 10.33 -2.26
C PRO A 36 1.96 11.39 -1.21
N GLN A 37 2.28 12.65 -1.53
CA GLN A 37 2.14 13.78 -0.60
C GLN A 37 0.70 13.98 -0.11
N THR A 38 -0.29 13.56 -0.91
CA THR A 38 -1.71 13.58 -0.55
C THR A 38 -2.06 12.62 0.59
N LEU A 39 -1.26 11.58 0.81
CA LEU A 39 -1.47 10.56 1.84
C LEU A 39 -0.51 10.70 3.03
N GLY A 40 0.64 11.34 2.81
CA GLY A 40 1.65 11.59 3.85
C GLY A 40 3.01 11.91 3.28
N GLU A 41 4.04 11.82 4.12
CA GLU A 41 5.42 12.07 3.72
C GLU A 41 6.30 10.86 3.98
N GLY A 42 7.23 10.56 3.07
CA GLY A 42 8.17 9.46 3.24
C GLY A 42 8.52 8.77 1.94
N TYR A 43 8.75 7.47 2.03
CA TYR A 43 9.12 6.61 0.90
C TYR A 43 8.37 5.29 0.94
N HIS A 44 8.16 4.76 -0.25
CA HIS A 44 7.66 3.42 -0.48
C HIS A 44 8.66 2.70 -1.38
N ARG A 45 8.99 1.46 -1.03
CA ARG A 45 9.88 0.59 -1.79
C ARG A 45 9.14 -0.69 -2.10
N ARG A 46 9.17 -1.08 -3.36
CA ARG A 46 8.54 -2.28 -3.89
C ARG A 46 9.62 -3.17 -4.49
N ILE A 47 9.66 -4.42 -4.03
CA ILE A 47 10.64 -5.41 -4.47
C ILE A 47 9.89 -6.65 -4.94
N GLU A 48 9.94 -6.95 -6.24
CA GLU A 48 9.40 -8.21 -6.76
C GLU A 48 10.44 -9.33 -6.57
N LEU A 49 10.31 -10.09 -5.48
CA LEU A 49 11.24 -11.17 -5.12
C LEU A 49 11.21 -12.32 -6.14
N ARG A 50 10.03 -12.58 -6.70
CA ARG A 50 9.74 -13.51 -7.79
C ARG A 50 8.30 -13.31 -8.26
N GLN A 51 7.94 -13.90 -9.40
CA GLN A 51 6.57 -13.86 -9.91
C GLN A 51 5.54 -14.24 -8.84
N GLY A 52 4.62 -13.31 -8.56
CA GLY A 52 3.54 -13.49 -7.60
C GLY A 52 3.92 -13.31 -6.13
N LEU A 53 5.16 -12.91 -5.82
CA LEU A 53 5.61 -12.57 -4.46
C LEU A 53 6.22 -11.17 -4.43
N LEU A 54 5.48 -10.25 -3.80
CA LEU A 54 5.86 -8.85 -3.66
C LEU A 54 6.23 -8.55 -2.21
N LEU A 55 7.32 -7.81 -2.01
CA LEU A 55 7.65 -7.18 -0.74
C LEU A 55 7.49 -5.67 -0.88
N GLU A 56 6.63 -5.09 -0.06
CA GLU A 56 6.44 -3.65 0.04
C GLU A 56 6.97 -3.17 1.40
N ILE A 57 7.75 -2.09 1.37
CA ILE A 57 8.35 -1.48 2.55
C ILE A 57 7.96 -0.01 2.56
N GLU A 58 7.32 0.41 3.64
CA GLU A 58 6.92 1.80 3.84
C GLU A 58 7.64 2.42 5.02
N SER A 59 8.26 3.56 4.76
CA SER A 59 8.81 4.43 5.81
C SER A 59 8.18 5.80 5.61
N CYS A 60 6.98 5.97 6.17
CA CYS A 60 6.17 7.17 6.00
C CYS A 60 5.53 7.66 7.29
N GLN A 61 5.23 8.96 7.31
CA GLN A 61 4.42 9.61 8.32
C GLN A 61 3.07 9.98 7.69
N ARG A 62 1.99 9.48 8.29
CA ARG A 62 0.62 9.71 7.81
C ARG A 62 -0.11 10.66 8.77
N PRO A 63 -0.54 11.85 8.32
CA PRO A 63 -1.28 12.78 9.18
C PRO A 63 -2.70 12.27 9.49
N ASP A 64 -3.26 11.44 8.61
CA ASP A 64 -4.64 10.96 8.63
C ASP A 64 -4.72 9.42 8.60
N ASN A 65 -5.86 8.86 9.03
CA ASN A 65 -6.17 7.44 8.84
C ASN A 65 -6.47 7.19 7.36
N LEU A 66 -6.11 6.02 6.83
CA LEU A 66 -6.30 5.68 5.42
C LEU A 66 -7.12 4.39 5.29
N ILE A 67 -8.29 4.50 4.68
CA ILE A 67 -9.14 3.36 4.33
C ILE A 67 -9.06 3.18 2.82
N ILE A 68 -8.62 1.99 2.40
CA ILE A 68 -8.55 1.63 0.98
C ILE A 68 -9.67 0.63 0.70
N GLN A 69 -10.58 1.00 -0.18
CA GLN A 69 -11.67 0.14 -0.63
C GLN A 69 -11.18 -0.73 -1.78
N SER A 70 -11.12 -2.04 -1.57
CA SER A 70 -10.67 -3.01 -2.56
C SER A 70 -11.86 -3.89 -2.97
N ILE A 71 -12.09 -4.02 -4.27
CA ILE A 71 -13.15 -4.88 -4.82
C ILE A 71 -12.57 -6.25 -5.21
N ASP A 72 -11.33 -6.26 -5.72
CA ASP A 72 -10.58 -7.46 -6.07
C ASP A 72 -9.10 -7.21 -5.73
N HIS A 73 -8.60 -7.91 -4.71
CA HIS A 73 -7.17 -7.86 -4.42
C HIS A 73 -6.46 -8.91 -5.28
N PRO A 74 -5.46 -8.52 -6.09
CA PRO A 74 -4.80 -9.46 -7.02
C PRO A 74 -4.02 -10.56 -6.29
N HIS A 75 -3.68 -10.35 -5.02
CA HIS A 75 -3.01 -11.34 -4.19
C HIS A 75 -4.00 -11.99 -3.21
N PRO A 76 -4.12 -13.33 -3.22
CA PRO A 76 -5.02 -14.03 -2.31
C PRO A 76 -4.58 -13.97 -0.84
N LEU A 77 -3.31 -13.64 -0.57
CA LEU A 77 -2.74 -13.52 0.78
C LEU A 77 -1.83 -12.28 0.87
N GLU A 78 -1.90 -11.59 1.99
CA GLU A 78 -1.10 -10.41 2.31
C GLU A 78 -0.76 -10.43 3.81
N PHE A 79 0.48 -10.07 4.16
CA PHE A 79 0.93 -10.01 5.55
C PHE A 79 1.56 -8.66 5.82
N TRP A 80 1.18 -8.04 6.94
CA TRP A 80 1.66 -6.72 7.33
C TRP A 80 2.43 -6.81 8.64
N PHE A 81 3.63 -6.24 8.65
CA PHE A 81 4.47 -6.15 9.84
C PHE A 81 4.78 -4.68 10.11
N MET A 82 4.31 -4.16 11.24
CA MET A 82 4.69 -2.83 11.69
C MET A 82 5.98 -2.93 12.51
N LEU A 83 7.09 -2.46 11.92
CA LEU A 83 8.41 -2.52 12.54
C LEU A 83 8.63 -1.40 13.57
N SER A 84 8.02 -0.23 13.35
CA SER A 84 8.05 0.89 14.28
C SER A 84 6.85 1.82 14.08
N GLY A 85 6.61 2.73 15.02
CA GLY A 85 5.48 3.66 15.00
C GLY A 85 4.24 3.13 15.71
N GLN A 86 3.09 3.72 15.37
CA GLN A 86 1.79 3.34 15.93
C GLN A 86 0.83 3.02 14.79
N TRP A 87 0.02 1.99 14.98
CA TRP A 87 -1.07 1.68 14.08
C TRP A 87 -2.05 2.86 14.11
N ARG A 88 -2.10 3.61 13.03
CA ARG A 88 -3.28 4.37 12.62
C ARG A 88 -4.05 3.48 11.66
N GLU A 89 -5.37 3.36 11.85
CA GLU A 89 -6.21 2.40 11.13
C GLU A 89 -5.91 2.43 9.63
N LEU A 90 -5.30 1.36 9.14
CA LEU A 90 -5.21 1.04 7.72
C LEU A 90 -6.16 -0.14 7.50
N LEU A 91 -7.37 0.18 7.05
CA LEU A 91 -8.37 -0.82 6.75
C LEU A 91 -8.43 -0.97 5.23
N ARG A 92 -7.98 -2.13 4.72
CA ARG A 92 -8.37 -2.58 3.39
C ARG A 92 -9.72 -3.27 3.50
N LEU A 93 -10.80 -2.55 3.19
CA LEU A 93 -12.13 -3.13 3.16
C LEU A 93 -12.27 -3.88 1.84
N GLN A 94 -12.12 -5.22 1.89
CA GLN A 94 -12.53 -6.08 0.79
C GLN A 94 -14.05 -6.21 0.81
N SER A 95 -14.70 -5.75 -0.25
CA SER A 95 -16.17 -5.75 -0.37
C SER A 95 -16.79 -7.16 -0.34
N GLN A 96 -16.00 -8.23 -0.45
CA GLN A 96 -16.50 -9.61 -0.40
C GLN A 96 -16.30 -10.33 0.95
N ILE A 97 -15.34 -9.97 1.80
CA ILE A 97 -15.09 -10.71 3.06
C ILE A 97 -16.03 -10.23 4.19
N LEU A 98 -16.52 -9.00 4.14
CA LEU A 98 -17.40 -8.45 5.18
C LEU A 98 -18.80 -9.08 5.19
N MET A 99 -19.22 -9.79 4.14
CA MET A 99 -20.49 -10.55 4.14
C MET A 99 -20.37 -11.96 4.75
N GLN A 100 -19.16 -12.48 4.98
CA GLN A 100 -18.98 -13.81 5.57
C GLN A 100 -18.56 -13.81 7.05
N ILE A 101 -17.99 -12.72 7.58
CA ILE A 101 -17.54 -12.69 8.98
C ILE A 101 -18.60 -12.10 9.94
N LEU A 102 -19.73 -11.59 9.42
CA LEU A 102 -20.85 -11.09 10.24
C LEU A 102 -22.00 -12.11 10.43
N TYR A 103 -21.82 -13.35 9.97
CA TYR A 103 -22.76 -14.45 10.20
C TYR A 103 -22.03 -15.74 10.58
N GLU A 104 -21.36 -15.76 11.74
CA GLU A 104 -21.26 -16.93 12.62
C GLU A 104 -21.20 -16.49 14.09
#